data_AF-A0A7X7CBB5-F1
#
_entry.id   AF-A0A7X7CBB5-F1
#
_cell.length_a   1.000
_cell.length_b   1.000
_cell.length_c   1.000
_cell.angle_alpha   90.00
_cell.angle_beta   90.00
_cell.angle_gamma   90.00
#
_symmetry.space_group_name_H-M   'P 1'
#
loop_
_entity.id
_entity.type
_entity.pdbx_description
1 polymer ?
#
loop_
_entity_poly.entity_id
_entity_poly.type
_entity_poly.pdbx_seq_one_letter_code
_entity_poly.pdbx_strand_id
1 'polypeptide(L)'
;NGGNMADPGSVSYLFSRRGGVEVPKADGLTEDDLLLAVLDAGAEEVEDHGDLFVVESEPTDLVAVRTALQDAGHEYDSAEVQWVPATEVEMDLDGAQKVMKLIDALEDVDDVQNVYANFTASDEVMAQLDGED
;
A
#
# COMPACT_ATOMS: atom_id res chain seq x y z
N ASN A 1 20.78 1.98 12.45
CA ASN A 1 19.54 1.20 12.34
C ASN A 1 19.71 -0.33 12.25
N GLY A 2 20.90 -0.92 12.51
CA GLY A 2 21.04 -2.38 12.70
C GLY A 2 20.89 -3.28 11.45
N GLY A 3 20.53 -2.74 10.29
CA GLY A 3 20.42 -3.47 9.02
C GLY A 3 21.75 -3.64 8.27
N ASN A 4 21.74 -4.47 7.23
CA ASN A 4 22.86 -4.67 6.30
C ASN A 4 22.39 -4.53 4.85
N MET A 5 23.19 -3.86 4.01
CA MET A 5 22.95 -3.81 2.56
C MET A 5 23.27 -5.17 1.94
N ALA A 6 22.30 -5.75 1.23
CA ALA A 6 22.45 -7.00 0.51
C ALA A 6 22.80 -6.75 -0.97
N ASP A 7 23.14 -7.82 -1.70
CA ASP A 7 23.38 -7.74 -3.13
C ASP A 7 22.10 -7.30 -3.88
N PRO A 8 22.23 -6.58 -5.01
CA PRO A 8 21.10 -6.16 -5.82
C PRO A 8 20.16 -7.31 -6.16
N GLY A 9 18.86 -7.13 -5.91
CA GLY A 9 17.82 -8.13 -6.18
C GLY A 9 17.57 -9.14 -5.05
N SER A 10 18.32 -9.08 -3.94
CA SER A 10 18.16 -10.02 -2.81
C SER A 10 16.76 -10.07 -2.22
N VAL A 11 16.01 -8.96 -2.31
CA VAL A 11 14.62 -8.85 -1.82
C VAL A 11 13.64 -8.42 -2.90
N SER A 12 14.08 -8.20 -4.14
CA SER A 12 13.20 -7.65 -5.20
C SER A 12 12.06 -8.59 -5.56
N TYR A 13 12.25 -9.91 -5.38
CA TYR A 13 11.20 -10.91 -5.63
C TYR A 13 10.05 -10.83 -4.61
N LEU A 14 10.27 -10.18 -3.47
CA LEU A 14 9.24 -9.98 -2.45
C LEU A 14 8.29 -8.85 -2.81
N PHE A 15 8.60 -8.02 -3.80
CA PHE A 15 7.78 -6.89 -4.18
C PHE A 15 7.28 -7.05 -5.61
N SER A 16 6.02 -6.71 -5.82
CA SER A 16 5.39 -6.69 -7.14
C SER A 16 4.85 -5.30 -7.41
N ARG A 17 4.87 -4.88 -8.68
CA ARG A 17 4.18 -3.65 -9.07
C ARG A 17 2.70 -3.96 -9.22
N ARG A 18 1.85 -3.23 -8.50
CA ARG A 18 0.39 -3.33 -8.57
C ARG A 18 -0.20 -1.98 -8.91
N GLY A 19 -1.31 -1.96 -9.64
CA GLY A 19 -2.18 -0.79 -9.69
C GLY A 19 -3.05 -0.77 -8.44
N GLY A 20 -3.03 0.32 -7.67
CA GLY A 20 -3.89 0.56 -6.52
C GLY A 20 -4.82 1.73 -6.78
N VAL A 21 -6.09 1.59 -6.43
CA VAL A 21 -7.08 2.68 -6.42
C VAL A 21 -7.69 2.79 -5.02
N GLU A 22 -7.48 3.91 -4.35
CA GLU A 22 -8.04 4.18 -3.02
C GLU A 22 -9.43 4.79 -3.15
N VAL A 23 -10.43 4.10 -2.61
CA VAL A 23 -11.84 4.50 -2.67
C VAL A 23 -12.31 4.82 -1.25
N PRO A 24 -12.66 6.07 -0.92
CA PRO A 24 -13.14 6.42 0.42
C PRO A 24 -14.45 5.68 0.71
N LYS A 25 -14.63 5.23 1.96
CA LYS A 25 -15.89 4.59 2.33
C LYS A 25 -17.05 5.58 2.28
N ALA A 26 -18.15 5.13 1.70
CA ALA A 26 -19.44 5.82 1.72
C ALA A 26 -20.48 4.95 2.44
N ASP A 27 -21.50 5.59 3.01
CA ASP A 27 -22.57 4.88 3.73
C ASP A 27 -23.21 3.80 2.85
N GLY A 28 -23.04 2.54 3.27
CA GLY A 28 -23.62 1.37 2.61
C GLY A 28 -22.84 0.83 1.41
N LEU A 29 -21.68 1.40 1.07
CA LEU A 29 -20.74 0.84 0.10
C LEU A 29 -19.97 -0.33 0.72
N THR A 30 -19.94 -1.47 0.04
CA THR A 30 -19.20 -2.66 0.49
C THR A 30 -18.10 -3.06 -0.49
N GLU A 31 -17.16 -3.90 0.00
CA GLU A 31 -16.14 -4.55 -0.82
C GLU A 31 -16.75 -5.28 -2.02
N ASP A 32 -17.83 -6.05 -1.79
CA ASP A 32 -18.54 -6.80 -2.83
C ASP A 32 -19.12 -5.89 -3.92
N ASP A 33 -19.65 -4.72 -3.55
CA ASP A 33 -20.19 -3.75 -4.49
C ASP A 33 -19.09 -3.20 -5.41
N LEU A 34 -17.94 -2.86 -4.82
CA LEU A 34 -16.79 -2.36 -5.56
C LEU A 34 -16.20 -3.44 -6.47
N LEU A 35 -15.95 -4.63 -5.94
CA LEU A 35 -15.41 -5.75 -6.70
C LEU A 35 -16.30 -6.06 -7.91
N LEU A 36 -17.63 -6.09 -7.74
CA LEU A 36 -18.55 -6.32 -8.84
C LEU A 36 -18.48 -5.21 -9.91
N ALA A 37 -18.23 -3.96 -9.53
CA ALA A 37 -18.10 -2.85 -10.46
C ALA A 37 -16.80 -2.92 -11.29
N VAL A 38 -15.71 -3.47 -10.73
CA VAL A 38 -14.37 -3.39 -11.32
C VAL A 38 -13.80 -4.71 -11.84
N LEU A 39 -14.39 -5.86 -11.50
CA LEU A 39 -13.86 -7.19 -11.85
C LEU A 39 -13.63 -7.34 -13.36
N ASP A 40 -14.60 -6.94 -14.18
CA ASP A 40 -14.50 -7.00 -15.65
C ASP A 40 -13.46 -6.03 -16.23
N ALA A 41 -13.02 -5.05 -15.45
CA ALA A 41 -11.99 -4.08 -15.81
C ALA A 41 -10.57 -4.52 -15.44
N GLY A 42 -10.39 -5.69 -14.83
CA GLY A 42 -9.08 -6.26 -14.48
C GLY A 42 -8.68 -6.05 -13.02
N ALA A 43 -9.61 -5.71 -12.13
CA ALA A 43 -9.34 -5.76 -10.70
C ALA A 43 -9.16 -7.20 -10.23
N GLU A 44 -8.20 -7.41 -9.33
CA GLU A 44 -7.89 -8.72 -8.75
C GLU A 44 -8.49 -8.87 -7.36
N GLU A 45 -8.45 -7.81 -6.56
CA GLU A 45 -8.82 -7.81 -5.15
C GLU A 45 -9.33 -6.43 -4.72
N VAL A 46 -10.18 -6.40 -3.69
CA VAL A 46 -10.59 -5.18 -3.01
C VAL A 46 -10.35 -5.41 -1.52
N GLU A 47 -9.47 -4.62 -0.91
CA GLU A 47 -9.14 -4.74 0.50
C GLU A 47 -9.83 -3.64 1.32
N ASP A 48 -10.33 -4.00 2.51
CA ASP A 48 -10.88 -3.06 3.48
C ASP A 48 -9.77 -2.57 4.43
N HIS A 49 -9.46 -1.27 4.36
CA HIS A 49 -8.46 -0.59 5.19
C HIS A 49 -9.11 0.37 6.20
N GLY A 50 -10.29 0.03 6.70
CA GLY A 50 -10.99 0.80 7.73
C GLY A 50 -11.74 2.00 7.17
N ASP A 51 -11.02 3.07 6.83
CA ASP A 51 -11.61 4.34 6.34
C ASP A 51 -11.76 4.38 4.81
N LEU A 52 -11.04 3.51 4.10
CA LEU A 52 -11.06 3.37 2.64
C LEU A 52 -11.05 1.90 2.22
N PHE A 53 -11.37 1.66 0.96
CA PHE A 53 -11.10 0.42 0.25
C PHE A 53 -9.92 0.62 -0.70
N VAL A 54 -9.07 -0.40 -0.85
CA VAL A 54 -8.00 -0.42 -1.87
C VAL A 54 -8.36 -1.44 -2.92
N VAL A 55 -8.58 -1.00 -4.16
CA VAL A 55 -8.78 -1.89 -5.30
C VAL A 55 -7.42 -2.19 -5.94
N GLU A 56 -7.01 -3.45 -5.95
CA GLU A 56 -5.77 -3.91 -6.55
C GLU A 56 -5.95 -4.48 -7.96
N SER A 57 -4.94 -4.31 -8.80
CA SER A 57 -4.91 -4.81 -10.18
C SER A 57 -3.47 -4.96 -10.70
N GLU A 58 -3.32 -5.55 -11.89
CA GLU A 58 -2.10 -5.38 -12.67
C GLU A 58 -1.88 -3.91 -13.04
N PRO A 59 -0.63 -3.40 -13.10
CA PRO A 59 -0.34 -2.01 -13.45
C PRO A 59 -0.91 -1.57 -14.81
N THR A 60 -1.08 -2.51 -15.74
CA THR A 60 -1.65 -2.26 -17.06
C THR A 60 -3.14 -1.99 -17.03
N ASP A 61 -3.83 -2.47 -16.00
CA ASP A 61 -5.29 -2.46 -15.91
C ASP A 61 -5.81 -1.31 -15.03
N LEU A 62 -4.91 -0.63 -14.29
CA LEU A 62 -5.21 0.53 -13.44
C LEU A 62 -6.13 1.58 -14.09
N VAL A 63 -5.88 1.92 -15.36
CA VAL A 63 -6.69 2.92 -16.08
C VAL A 63 -8.11 2.39 -16.33
N ALA A 64 -8.26 1.12 -16.67
CA ALA A 64 -9.57 0.51 -16.88
C ALA A 64 -10.32 0.41 -15.56
N VAL A 65 -9.67 -0.06 -14.50
CA VAL A 65 -10.25 -0.19 -13.15
C VAL A 65 -10.77 1.14 -12.61
N ARG A 66 -9.95 2.20 -12.60
CA ARG A 66 -10.39 3.51 -12.09
C ARG A 66 -11.51 4.12 -12.95
N THR A 67 -11.55 3.81 -14.24
CA THR A 67 -12.62 4.27 -15.13
C THR A 67 -13.92 3.53 -14.82
N ALA A 68 -13.86 2.22 -14.57
CA ALA A 68 -15.01 1.42 -14.18
C ALA A 68 -15.62 1.88 -12.85
N LEU A 69 -14.79 2.26 -11.87
CA LEU A 69 -15.26 2.89 -10.62
C LEU A 69 -16.04 4.17 -10.90
N GLN A 70 -15.50 5.05 -11.73
CA GLN A 70 -16.16 6.32 -12.09
C GLN A 70 -17.47 6.08 -12.85
N ASP A 71 -17.50 5.13 -13.78
CA ASP A 71 -18.69 4.78 -14.56
C ASP A 71 -19.79 4.15 -13.67
N ALA A 72 -19.40 3.46 -12.60
CA ALA A 72 -20.30 2.95 -11.56
C ALA A 72 -20.74 4.04 -10.56
N GLY A 73 -20.18 5.25 -10.65
CA GLY A 73 -20.51 6.39 -9.78
C GLY A 73 -19.74 6.43 -8.47
N HIS A 74 -18.64 5.70 -8.35
CA HIS A 74 -17.72 5.74 -7.22
C HIS A 74 -16.59 6.73 -7.48
N GLU A 75 -16.40 7.68 -6.57
CA GLU A 75 -15.22 8.55 -6.54
C GLU A 75 -14.04 7.81 -5.92
N TYR A 76 -12.82 8.17 -6.30
CA TYR A 76 -11.58 7.65 -5.71
C TYR A 76 -10.67 8.80 -5.33
N ASP A 77 -9.87 8.61 -4.28
CA ASP A 77 -8.92 9.61 -3.78
C ASP A 77 -7.62 9.57 -4.57
N SER A 78 -7.13 8.35 -4.89
CA SER A 78 -5.89 8.14 -5.62
C SER A 78 -5.98 6.93 -6.56
N ALA A 79 -5.15 6.91 -7.60
CA ALA A 79 -5.03 5.80 -8.54
C ALA A 79 -3.61 5.76 -9.12
N GLU A 80 -2.77 4.87 -8.59
CA GLU A 80 -1.35 4.84 -8.89
C GLU A 80 -0.76 3.42 -8.99
N VAL A 81 0.46 3.33 -9.52
CA VAL A 81 1.21 2.06 -9.55
C VAL A 81 2.18 2.07 -8.38
N GLN A 82 1.98 1.15 -7.46
CA GLN A 82 2.77 1.01 -6.24
C GLN A 82 3.55 -0.31 -6.22
N TRP A 83 4.54 -0.40 -5.34
CA TRP A 83 5.25 -1.64 -5.05
C TRP A 83 4.67 -2.28 -3.80
N VAL A 84 3.97 -3.40 -3.96
CA VAL A 84 3.30 -4.11 -2.88
C VAL A 84 4.14 -5.32 -2.48
N PRO A 85 4.42 -5.52 -1.18
CA PRO A 85 5.11 -6.70 -0.70
C PRO A 85 4.20 -7.94 -0.76
N ALA A 86 4.71 -9.07 -1.22
CA ALA A 86 4.02 -10.35 -1.21
C ALA A 86 3.84 -10.92 0.20
N THR A 87 4.66 -10.48 1.16
CA THR A 87 4.57 -10.86 2.57
C THR A 87 5.05 -9.72 3.44
N GLU A 88 4.27 -9.41 4.48
CA GLU A 88 4.66 -8.46 5.51
C GLU A 88 5.32 -9.15 6.71
N VAL A 89 6.12 -8.38 7.46
CA VAL A 89 6.79 -8.81 8.69
C VAL A 89 6.33 -7.92 9.83
N GLU A 90 5.56 -8.50 10.74
CA GLU A 90 5.07 -7.81 11.93
C GLU A 90 6.22 -7.48 12.90
N MET A 91 6.32 -6.22 13.29
CA MET A 91 7.36 -5.71 14.18
C MET A 91 6.78 -5.33 15.55
N ASP A 92 7.59 -5.50 16.60
CA ASP A 92 7.34 -4.84 17.88
C ASP A 92 7.77 -3.36 17.84
N LEU A 93 7.48 -2.61 18.90
CA LEU A 93 7.79 -1.18 18.96
C LEU A 93 9.28 -0.87 18.74
N ASP A 94 10.18 -1.63 19.35
CA ASP A 94 11.63 -1.42 19.21
C ASP A 94 12.11 -1.71 17.79
N GLY A 95 11.58 -2.74 17.14
CA GLY A 95 11.82 -3.04 15.74
C GLY A 95 11.29 -1.94 14.82
N ALA A 96 10.04 -1.55 14.98
CA ALA A 96 9.39 -0.53 14.15
C ALA A 96 10.10 0.83 14.27
N GLN A 97 10.45 1.27 15.48
CA GLN A 97 11.23 2.50 15.71
C GLN A 97 12.59 2.49 14.98
N LYS A 98 13.27 1.34 14.93
CA LYS A 98 14.57 1.23 14.23
C LYS A 98 14.41 1.25 12.72
N VAL A 99 13.32 0.68 12.21
CA VAL A 99 13.00 0.67 10.77
C VAL A 99 12.58 2.07 10.34
N MET A 100 11.71 2.76 11.07
CA MET A 100 11.31 4.15 10.77
C MET A 100 12.53 5.07 10.72
N LYS A 101 13.40 5.04 11.74
CA LYS A 101 14.67 5.80 11.72
C LYS A 101 15.61 5.45 10.56
N LEU A 102 15.45 4.29 9.93
CA LEU A 102 16.17 3.95 8.70
C LEU A 102 15.51 4.55 7.48
N ILE A 103 14.20 4.46 7.39
CA ILE A 103 13.41 5.03 6.31
C ILE A 103 13.65 6.56 6.27
N ASP A 104 13.48 7.25 7.39
CA ASP A 104 13.70 8.71 7.48
C ASP A 104 15.11 9.10 7.00
N ALA A 105 16.13 8.37 7.46
CA ALA A 105 17.51 8.62 7.09
C ALA A 105 17.81 8.32 5.61
N LEU A 106 17.03 7.45 4.95
CA LEU A 106 17.13 7.18 3.52
C LEU A 106 16.38 8.24 2.71
N GLU A 107 15.22 8.68 3.18
CA GLU A 107 14.40 9.72 2.54
C GLU A 107 15.07 11.10 2.60
N ASP A 108 15.86 11.36 3.64
CA ASP A 108 16.71 12.56 3.76
C ASP A 108 17.84 12.63 2.71
N VAL A 109 18.07 11.57 1.93
CA VAL A 109 19.12 11.54 0.90
C VAL A 109 18.55 12.02 -0.44
N ASP A 110 19.08 13.13 -0.97
CA ASP A 110 18.62 13.75 -2.23
C ASP A 110 18.56 12.79 -3.43
N ASP A 111 19.44 11.78 -3.48
CA ASP A 111 19.52 10.79 -4.56
C ASP A 111 18.51 9.64 -4.41
N VAL A 112 17.90 9.48 -3.23
CA VAL A 112 16.83 8.49 -2.99
C VAL A 112 15.52 9.07 -3.50
N GLN A 113 14.78 8.25 -4.24
CA GLN A 113 13.50 8.67 -4.83
C GLN A 113 12.30 8.00 -4.16
N ASN A 114 12.46 6.74 -3.75
CA ASN A 114 11.41 5.97 -3.10
C ASN A 114 12.07 4.96 -2.16
N VAL A 115 11.43 4.72 -1.01
CA VAL A 115 11.77 3.66 -0.08
C VAL A 115 10.57 2.73 0.01
N TYR A 116 10.79 1.44 -0.18
CA TYR A 116 9.75 0.41 -0.03
C TYR A 116 10.18 -0.55 1.06
N ALA A 117 9.24 -0.87 1.95
CA ALA A 117 9.45 -1.78 3.06
C ALA A 117 8.29 -2.76 3.14
N ASN A 118 8.51 -3.90 3.79
CA ASN A 118 7.50 -4.93 4.00
C ASN A 118 7.26 -5.18 5.49
N PHE A 119 7.40 -4.16 6.33
CA PHE A 119 7.07 -4.28 7.75
C PHE A 119 5.63 -3.85 7.98
N THR A 120 5.00 -4.45 8.98
CA THR A 120 3.70 -4.03 9.51
C THR A 120 3.80 -3.97 11.03
N ALA A 121 2.87 -3.29 11.68
CA ALA A 121 2.79 -3.23 13.14
C ALA A 121 1.33 -3.05 13.57
N SER A 122 1.02 -3.45 14.81
CA SER A 122 -0.33 -3.27 15.35
C SER A 122 -0.69 -1.79 15.52
N ASP A 123 -1.98 -1.47 15.50
CA ASP A 123 -2.49 -0.10 15.73
C ASP A 123 -1.93 0.53 17.00
N GLU A 124 -1.75 -0.27 18.06
CA GLU A 124 -1.16 0.20 19.33
C GLU A 124 0.31 0.60 19.18
N VAL A 125 1.08 -0.12 18.37
CA VAL A 125 2.47 0.21 18.07
C VAL A 125 2.54 1.42 17.14
N MET A 126 1.72 1.47 16.10
CA MET A 126 1.67 2.61 15.16
C MET A 126 1.31 3.91 15.88
N ALA A 127 0.30 3.89 16.75
CA ALA A 127 -0.07 5.07 17.55
C ALA A 127 1.04 5.57 18.49
N GLN A 128 1.95 4.68 18.91
CA GLN A 128 3.11 5.06 19.73
C GLN A 128 4.23 5.69 18.89
N LEU A 129 4.39 5.28 17.63
CA LEU A 129 5.36 5.88 16.71
C LEU A 129 4.95 7.32 16.34
N ASP A 130 3.66 7.53 16.01
CA ASP A 130 3.13 8.85 15.65
C ASP A 130 3.19 9.87 16.80
N GLY A 131 3.23 9.39 18.05
CA GLY A 131 3.31 10.23 19.25
C GLY A 131 4.73 10.69 19.61
N GLU A 132 5.76 10.23 18.89
CA GLU A 132 7.18 10.52 19.17
C GLU A 132 7.78 11.66 18.31
N ASP A 133 6.99 12.28 17.42
CA ASP A 133 7.39 13.46 16.61
C ASP A 133 7.29 14.82 17.33
#